data_AF-A0A4Q2YQ75-F1
#
_entry.id   AF-A0A4Q2YQ75-F1
#
_cell.length_a   1.000
_cell.length_b   1.000
_cell.length_c   1.000
_cell.angle_alpha   90.00
_cell.angle_beta   90.00
_cell.angle_gamma   90.00
#
_symmetry.space_group_name_H-M   'P 1'
#
loop_
_entity.id
_entity.type
_entity.pdbx_description
1 polymer ?
#
loop_
_entity_poly.entity_id
_entity_poly.type
_entity_poly.pdbx_seq_one_letter_code
_entity_poly.pdbx_strand_id
1 'polypeptide(L)'
;MIERWKLLADPMIHFACVWDMPEDRQTIAYLAETAEQAGKTVELLDMSDIGLSPQGRFTDHLDQPIDRLFKLYPWEWMAKEEFFQHIPAERQRFMEPAWKMMLSNKALLA
;
A
#
# COMPACT_ATOMS: atom_id res chain seq x y z
N MET A 1 9.81 13.80 -2.95
CA MET A 1 9.26 12.48 -2.54
C MET A 1 10.36 11.53 -2.09
N ILE A 2 11.48 11.42 -2.83
CA ILE A 2 12.68 10.63 -2.48
C ILE A 2 13.08 10.74 -1.00
N GLU A 3 13.23 11.96 -0.45
CA GLU A 3 13.63 12.15 0.95
C GLU A 3 12.66 11.52 1.98
N ARG A 4 11.36 11.41 1.66
CA ARG A 4 10.41 10.74 2.57
C ARG A 4 10.63 9.24 2.63
N TRP A 5 10.99 8.62 1.51
CA TRP A 5 11.27 7.18 1.47
C TRP A 5 12.51 6.83 2.27
N LYS A 6 13.52 7.71 2.29
CA LYS A 6 14.73 7.54 3.12
C LYS A 6 14.45 7.48 4.62
N LEU A 7 13.33 8.06 5.08
CA LEU A 7 12.94 8.05 6.49
C LEU A 7 12.35 6.70 6.93
N LEU A 8 11.93 5.85 6.00
CA LEU A 8 11.42 4.52 6.32
C LEU A 8 12.59 3.60 6.68
N ALA A 9 12.46 2.86 7.78
CA ALA A 9 13.44 1.84 8.15
C ALA A 9 13.37 0.61 7.22
N ASP A 10 12.18 0.31 6.68
CA ASP A 10 11.95 -0.85 5.84
C ASP A 10 12.72 -0.73 4.51
N PRO A 11 13.53 -1.72 4.10
CA PRO A 11 14.29 -1.68 2.87
C PRO A 11 13.44 -1.97 1.63
N MET A 12 12.39 -2.79 1.79
CA MET A 12 11.45 -3.16 0.73
C MET A 12 10.10 -2.47 0.91
N ILE A 13 9.53 -1.96 -0.18
CA ILE A 13 8.22 -1.32 -0.20
C ILE A 13 7.39 -1.89 -1.34
N HIS A 14 6.26 -2.48 -1.00
CA HIS A 14 5.27 -2.89 -2.00
C HIS A 14 4.37 -1.69 -2.34
N PHE A 15 4.00 -1.57 -3.60
CA PHE A 15 3.05 -0.59 -4.08
C PHE A 15 1.89 -1.32 -4.76
N ALA A 16 0.68 -1.15 -4.24
CA ALA A 16 -0.50 -1.84 -4.76
C ALA A 16 -1.57 -0.90 -5.29
N CYS A 17 -2.20 -1.31 -6.38
CA CYS A 17 -3.43 -0.71 -6.90
C CYS A 17 -4.29 -1.79 -7.56
N VAL A 18 -5.49 -1.42 -8.02
CA VAL A 18 -6.27 -2.31 -8.89
C VAL A 18 -5.61 -2.30 -10.26
N TRP A 19 -5.09 -3.43 -10.73
CA TRP A 19 -4.30 -3.46 -11.96
C TRP A 19 -5.10 -3.04 -13.20
N ASP A 20 -6.40 -3.28 -13.19
CA ASP A 20 -7.33 -2.85 -14.24
C ASP A 20 -7.57 -1.33 -14.30
N MET A 21 -6.96 -0.54 -13.40
CA MET A 21 -6.97 0.93 -13.41
C MET A 21 -5.62 1.48 -13.89
N PRO A 22 -5.47 1.84 -15.19
CA PRO A 22 -4.18 2.24 -15.76
C PRO A 22 -3.57 3.51 -15.13
N GLU A 23 -4.41 4.48 -14.75
CA GLU A 23 -3.98 5.72 -14.10
C GLU A 23 -3.36 5.47 -12.72
N ASP A 24 -3.97 4.56 -11.96
CA ASP A 24 -3.45 4.15 -10.66
C ASP A 24 -2.13 3.38 -10.81
N ARG A 25 -2.03 2.49 -11.81
CA ARG A 25 -0.77 1.80 -12.15
C ARG A 25 0.35 2.77 -12.47
N GLN A 26 0.09 3.77 -13.29
CA GLN A 26 1.07 4.80 -13.63
C GLN A 26 1.48 5.60 -12.38
N THR A 27 0.53 5.89 -11.50
CA THR A 27 0.78 6.60 -10.25
C THR A 27 1.68 5.78 -9.31
N ILE A 28 1.39 4.50 -9.09
CA ILE A 28 2.23 3.66 -8.22
C ILE A 28 3.61 3.41 -8.83
N ALA A 29 3.71 3.26 -10.16
CA ALA A 29 5.00 3.10 -10.84
C ALA A 29 5.89 4.32 -10.64
N TYR A 30 5.35 5.52 -10.83
CA TYR A 30 6.08 6.76 -10.56
C TYR A 30 6.53 6.87 -9.10
N LEU A 31 5.67 6.51 -8.14
CA LEU A 31 6.03 6.52 -6.73
C LEU A 31 7.12 5.50 -6.39
N ALA A 32 7.03 4.29 -6.96
CA ALA A 32 8.01 3.24 -6.82
C ALA A 32 9.39 3.67 -7.35
N GLU A 33 9.46 4.28 -8.54
CA GLU A 33 10.71 4.84 -9.07
C GLU A 33 11.34 5.85 -8.09
N THR A 34 10.55 6.71 -7.44
CA THR A 34 11.09 7.65 -6.45
C THR A 34 11.59 6.96 -5.18
N ALA A 35 11.04 5.80 -4.82
CA ALA A 35 11.51 4.99 -3.70
C ALA A 35 12.79 4.21 -4.08
N GLU A 36 12.90 3.70 -5.31
CA GLU A 36 14.14 3.12 -5.83
C GLU A 36 15.28 4.14 -5.83
N GLN A 37 15.02 5.37 -6.27
CA GLN A 37 15.97 6.49 -6.19
C GLN A 37 16.38 6.83 -4.75
N ALA A 38 15.57 6.45 -3.76
CA ALA A 38 15.89 6.58 -2.34
C ALA A 38 16.66 5.38 -1.78
N GLY A 39 17.03 4.39 -2.61
CA GLY A 39 17.73 3.17 -2.22
C GLY A 39 16.82 2.07 -1.67
N LYS A 40 15.52 2.10 -1.98
CA LYS A 40 14.57 1.06 -1.59
C LYS A 40 14.45 -0.01 -2.66
N THR A 41 14.24 -1.26 -2.24
CA THR A 41 13.69 -2.29 -3.10
C THR A 41 12.19 -2.04 -3.23
N VAL A 42 11.65 -2.15 -4.43
CA VAL A 42 10.23 -1.93 -4.68
C VAL A 42 9.62 -3.09 -5.44
N GLU A 43 8.32 -3.27 -5.24
CA GLU A 43 7.54 -4.22 -5.99
C GLU A 43 6.16 -3.63 -6.26
N LEU A 44 5.65 -3.82 -7.49
CA LEU A 44 4.30 -3.44 -7.86
C LEU A 44 3.40 -4.67 -7.77
N LEU A 45 2.25 -4.53 -7.12
CA LEU A 45 1.27 -5.60 -6.93
C LEU A 45 -0.10 -5.19 -7.43
N ASP A 46 -0.87 -6.15 -7.94
CA ASP A 46 -2.33 -6.02 -7.90
C ASP A 46 -2.81 -6.20 -6.46
N MET A 47 -3.87 -5.48 -6.08
CA MET A 47 -4.56 -5.72 -4.81
C MET A 47 -5.04 -7.17 -4.68
N SER A 48 -5.39 -7.84 -5.79
CA SER A 48 -5.81 -9.25 -5.79
C SER A 48 -4.68 -10.23 -5.49
N ASP A 49 -3.43 -9.80 -5.66
CA ASP A 49 -2.25 -10.65 -5.43
C ASP A 49 -1.81 -10.64 -3.95
N ILE A 50 -2.42 -9.77 -3.13
CA ILE A 50 -2.14 -9.75 -1.70
C ILE A 50 -2.78 -10.98 -1.06
N GLY A 51 -1.94 -11.86 -0.52
CA GLY A 51 -2.32 -13.06 0.21
C GLY A 51 -2.36 -12.88 1.71
N LEU A 52 -2.71 -13.96 2.42
CA LEU A 52 -2.69 -14.04 3.88
C LEU A 52 -2.00 -15.35 4.30
N SER A 53 -0.92 -15.24 5.06
CA SER A 53 -0.21 -16.39 5.59
C SER A 53 -1.03 -17.12 6.67
N PRO A 54 -0.70 -18.38 7.01
CA PRO A 54 -1.35 -19.10 8.10
C PRO A 54 -1.23 -18.42 9.48
N GLN A 55 -0.30 -17.49 9.65
CA GLN A 55 -0.10 -16.69 10.86
C GLN A 55 -0.87 -15.36 10.83
N GLY A 56 -1.70 -15.14 9.80
CA GLY A 56 -2.49 -13.92 9.64
C GLY A 56 -1.67 -12.72 9.15
N ARG A 57 -0.53 -12.94 8.49
CA ARG A 57 0.28 -11.87 7.91
C ARG A 57 -0.06 -11.67 6.43
N PHE A 58 -0.14 -10.43 5.98
CA PHE A 58 -0.28 -10.18 4.54
C PHE A 58 0.98 -10.59 3.77
N THR A 59 0.78 -11.20 2.61
CA THR A 59 1.85 -11.69 1.73
C THR A 59 1.71 -11.15 0.31
N ASP A 60 2.81 -11.15 -0.44
CA ASP A 60 2.82 -10.85 -1.86
C ASP A 60 2.45 -12.07 -2.72
N HIS A 61 2.58 -11.93 -4.03
CA HIS A 61 2.30 -12.97 -5.02
C HIS A 61 3.24 -14.19 -4.96
N LEU A 62 4.34 -14.10 -4.19
CA LEU A 62 5.32 -15.16 -3.95
C LEU A 62 5.21 -15.73 -2.51
N ASP A 63 4.11 -15.45 -1.82
CA ASP A 63 3.88 -15.80 -0.41
C ASP A 63 4.92 -15.20 0.57
N GLN A 64 5.65 -14.15 0.16
CA GLN A 64 6.58 -13.47 1.06
C GLN A 64 5.85 -12.45 1.93
N PRO A 65 6.20 -12.30 3.21
CA PRO A 65 5.52 -11.37 4.07
C PRO A 65 5.72 -9.91 3.64
N ILE A 66 4.63 -9.17 3.56
CA ILE A 66 4.65 -7.74 3.27
C ILE A 66 5.02 -6.99 4.55
N ASP A 67 6.14 -6.27 4.54
CA ASP A 67 6.58 -5.45 5.69
C ASP A 67 6.14 -3.99 5.58
N ARG A 68 6.09 -3.46 4.35
CA ARG A 68 5.63 -2.11 4.05
C ARG A 68 4.83 -2.12 2.74
N LEU A 69 3.65 -1.50 2.76
CA LEU A 69 2.75 -1.45 1.62
C LEU A 69 2.18 -0.04 1.42
N PHE A 70 2.50 0.60 0.32
CA PHE A 70 1.76 1.77 -0.16
C PHE A 70 0.61 1.30 -1.04
N LYS A 71 -0.60 1.83 -0.86
CA LYS A 71 -1.74 1.50 -1.72
C LYS A 71 -2.51 2.72 -2.20
N LEU A 72 -3.07 2.62 -3.40
CA LEU A 72 -4.11 3.54 -3.88
C LEU A 72 -5.53 3.05 -3.56
N TYR A 73 -5.69 1.78 -3.18
CA TYR A 73 -6.99 1.17 -2.91
C TYR A 73 -7.65 1.75 -1.63
N PRO A 74 -8.92 2.18 -1.62
CA PRO A 74 -9.55 2.83 -0.47
C PRO A 74 -9.73 1.91 0.74
N TRP A 75 -9.52 2.41 1.96
CA TRP A 75 -9.80 1.65 3.19
C TRP A 75 -11.27 1.28 3.33
N GLU A 76 -12.17 2.16 2.89
CA GLU A 76 -13.63 1.97 2.99
C GLU A 76 -14.10 0.77 2.17
N TRP A 77 -13.33 0.38 1.16
CA TRP A 77 -13.60 -0.79 0.33
C TRP A 77 -13.02 -2.03 1.01
N MET A 78 -11.74 -1.98 1.42
CA MET A 78 -11.13 -3.08 2.17
C MET A 78 -11.89 -3.43 3.45
N ALA A 79 -12.42 -2.44 4.16
CA ALA A 79 -13.19 -2.66 5.40
C ALA A 79 -14.50 -3.43 5.18
N LYS A 80 -14.98 -3.54 3.94
CA LYS A 80 -16.18 -4.31 3.57
C LYS A 80 -15.86 -5.71 3.05
N GLU A 81 -14.58 -6.03 2.87
CA GLU A 81 -14.13 -7.29 2.30
C GLU A 81 -13.70 -8.25 3.41
N GLU A 82 -14.26 -9.48 3.39
CA GLU A 82 -13.96 -10.49 4.41
C GLU A 82 -12.48 -10.86 4.48
N PHE A 83 -11.79 -10.84 3.33
CA PHE A 83 -10.36 -11.11 3.25
C PHE A 83 -9.54 -10.17 4.16
N PHE A 84 -9.93 -8.91 4.21
CA PHE A 84 -9.21 -7.84 4.88
C PHE A 84 -9.61 -7.61 6.35
N GLN A 85 -10.35 -8.54 6.96
CA GLN A 85 -10.67 -8.51 8.39
C GLN A 85 -9.42 -8.51 9.31
N HIS A 86 -8.25 -8.92 8.80
CA HIS A 86 -6.96 -8.92 9.50
C HIS A 86 -6.25 -7.55 9.51
N ILE A 87 -6.78 -6.55 8.80
CA ILE A 87 -6.21 -5.19 8.77
C ILE A 87 -5.91 -4.64 10.17
N PRO A 88 -6.79 -4.73 11.19
CA PRO A 88 -6.52 -4.09 12.47
C PRO A 88 -5.19 -4.52 13.12
N ALA A 89 -4.79 -5.78 12.93
CA ALA A 89 -3.54 -6.32 13.47
C ALA A 89 -2.30 -5.95 12.62
N GLU A 90 -2.50 -5.69 11.33
CA GLU A 90 -1.43 -5.47 10.35
C GLU A 90 -1.43 -4.03 9.78
N ARG A 91 -2.27 -3.14 10.33
CA ARG A 91 -2.54 -1.79 9.82
C ARG A 91 -1.28 -0.95 9.70
N GLN A 92 -0.33 -1.13 10.62
CA GLN A 92 0.94 -0.43 10.67
C GLN A 92 1.80 -0.60 9.41
N ARG A 93 1.54 -1.61 8.57
CA ARG A 93 2.27 -1.87 7.33
C ARG A 93 1.80 -0.99 6.19
N PHE A 94 0.52 -0.60 6.21
CA PHE A 94 -0.11 0.17 5.16
C PHE A 94 0.23 1.66 5.27
N MET A 95 0.63 2.23 4.13
CA MET A 95 0.81 3.66 3.91
C MET A 95 -0.24 4.15 2.93
N GLU A 96 -0.74 5.36 3.15
CA GLU A 96 -1.67 6.00 2.24
C GLU A 96 -1.12 7.31 1.68
N PRO A 97 -1.58 7.72 0.48
CA PRO A 97 -1.40 9.08 0.05
C PRO A 97 -2.09 10.03 1.02
N ALA A 98 -1.34 11.01 1.53
CA ALA A 98 -1.86 12.04 2.44
C ALA A 98 -3.13 12.74 1.91
N TRP A 99 -3.31 12.83 0.59
CA TRP A 99 -4.47 13.44 -0.04
C TRP A 99 -5.75 12.58 0.04
N LYS A 100 -5.67 11.25 0.12
CA LYS A 100 -6.86 10.40 0.37
C LYS A 100 -7.33 10.48 1.83
N MET A 101 -6.40 10.58 2.79
CA MET A 101 -6.75 10.89 4.18
C MET A 101 -7.48 12.24 4.32
N MET A 102 -7.11 13.24 3.51
CA MET A 102 -7.75 14.56 3.53
C MET A 102 -9.17 14.54 2.95
N LEU A 103 -9.43 13.74 1.91
CA LEU A 103 -10.78 13.58 1.34
C LEU A 103 -11.71 12.74 2.23
N SER A 104 -11.17 11.81 3.03
CA SER A 104 -11.96 11.09 4.05
C SER A 104 -12.34 11.98 5.24
N ASN A 105 -11.77 13.18 5.38
CA ASN A 105 -12.09 14.14 6.42
C ASN A 105 -13.12 15.18 5.93
N LYS A 106 -14.39 14.76 5.77
CA LYS A 106 -15.52 15.69 5.55
C LYS A 106 -15.72 16.70 6.70
N ALA A 107 -14.95 16.61 7.79
CA ALA A 107 -15.01 17.51 8.93
C ALA A 107 -14.21 18.82 8.76
N LEU A 108 -13.53 19.05 7.63
CA LEU A 108 -12.82 20.33 7.35
C LEU A 108 -13.60 21.30 6.44
N LEU A 109 -14.83 20.94 6.06
CA LEU A 109 -15.75 21.81 5.29
C LEU A 109 -16.96 22.26 6.13
N ALA A 110 -16.88 22.13 7.46
CA ALA A 110 -17.87 22.65 8.40
C ALA A 110 -17.40 23.97 9.01
#